data_AF-A0A1D2RYW9-F1
#
_entry.id   AF-A0A1D2RYW9-F1
#
_cell.length_a   1.000
_cell.length_b   1.000
_cell.length_c   1.000
_cell.angle_alpha   90.00
_cell.angle_beta   90.00
_cell.angle_gamma   90.00
#
_symmetry.space_group_name_H-M   'P 1'
#
loop_
_entity.id
_entity.type
_entity.pdbx_description
1 polymer ?
#
loop_
_entity_poly.entity_id
_entity_poly.type
_entity_poly.pdbx_seq_one_letter_code
_entity_poly.pdbx_strand_id
1 'polypeptide(L)'
;GNPETSYVARLLHKGPDAFLKKIGEEATEVVMAAKDLDHGGERSKFVGEVADLWFHSMVALAHYGASPHDVVAELERRAGTSGIEEKALRKAQGRASEEQQP
;
A
#
# COMPACT_ATOMS: atom_id res chain seq x y z
N GLY A 1 -18.12 -0.39 -19.26
CA GLY A 1 -19.06 0.30 -18.35
C GLY A 1 -19.36 1.68 -18.91
N ASN A 2 -20.57 2.19 -18.72
CA ASN A 2 -20.95 3.52 -19.21
C ASN A 2 -20.14 4.62 -18.49
N PRO A 3 -19.34 5.46 -19.20
CA PRO A 3 -18.57 6.56 -18.61
C PRO A 3 -19.42 7.62 -17.89
N GLU A 4 -20.70 7.73 -18.26
CA GLU A 4 -21.65 8.71 -17.72
C GLU A 4 -22.17 8.33 -16.32
N THR A 5 -22.14 7.04 -15.96
CA THR A 5 -22.81 6.54 -14.74
C THR A 5 -21.87 6.12 -13.61
N SER A 6 -20.56 6.14 -13.83
CA SER A 6 -19.58 5.77 -12.81
C SER A 6 -18.39 6.71 -12.80
N TYR A 7 -18.10 7.30 -11.65
CA TYR A 7 -16.93 8.14 -11.40
C TYR A 7 -15.62 7.44 -11.83
N VAL A 8 -15.52 6.13 -11.58
CA VAL A 8 -14.40 5.28 -12.00
C VAL A 8 -14.33 5.16 -13.53
N ALA A 9 -15.46 4.97 -14.20
CA ALA A 9 -15.50 4.90 -15.67
C ALA A 9 -15.07 6.24 -16.31
N ARG A 10 -15.42 7.37 -15.68
CA ARG A 10 -14.96 8.70 -16.10
C ARG A 10 -13.46 8.91 -15.87
N LEU A 11 -12.91 8.46 -14.75
CA LEU A 11 -11.46 8.51 -14.48
C LEU A 11 -10.68 7.69 -15.49
N LEU A 12 -11.14 6.48 -15.81
CA LEU A 12 -10.53 5.63 -16.84
C LEU A 12 -10.61 6.25 -18.24
N HIS A 13 -11.71 6.95 -18.55
CA HIS A 13 -11.89 7.64 -19.83
C HIS A 13 -11.02 8.90 -19.97
N LYS A 14 -10.73 9.62 -18.87
CA LYS A 14 -9.86 10.80 -18.87
C LYS A 14 -8.37 10.48 -19.12
N GLY A 15 -8.00 9.20 -19.13
CA GLY A 15 -6.62 8.75 -19.31
C GLY A 15 -5.82 8.76 -18.00
N PRO A 16 -4.62 8.17 -18.02
CA PRO A 16 -3.85 7.89 -16.81
C PRO A 16 -3.44 9.13 -16.01
N ASP A 17 -3.16 10.24 -16.68
CA ASP A 17 -2.70 11.48 -16.07
C ASP A 17 -3.64 11.98 -14.95
N ALA A 18 -4.95 11.75 -15.08
CA ALA A 18 -5.93 12.22 -14.11
C ALA A 18 -5.78 11.51 -12.75
N PHE A 19 -5.73 10.18 -12.73
CA PHE A 19 -5.57 9.44 -11.47
C PHE A 19 -4.12 9.43 -10.98
N LEU A 20 -3.13 9.46 -11.88
CA LEU A 20 -1.72 9.54 -11.48
C LEU A 20 -1.38 10.87 -10.80
N LYS A 21 -1.92 11.99 -11.30
CA LYS A 21 -1.78 13.28 -10.62
C LYS A 21 -2.39 13.25 -9.22
N LYS A 22 -3.59 12.67 -9.09
CA LYS A 22 -4.24 12.54 -7.78
C LYS A 22 -3.41 11.67 -6.83
N ILE A 23 -2.83 10.56 -7.26
CA ILE A 23 -1.92 9.76 -6.40
C ILE A 23 -0.81 10.62 -5.79
N GLY A 24 -0.18 11.51 -6.57
CA GLY A 24 0.87 12.40 -6.05
C GLY A 24 0.36 13.48 -5.09
N GLU A 25 -0.83 14.02 -5.37
CA GLU A 25 -1.55 14.99 -4.52
C GLU A 25 -1.92 14.36 -3.17
N GLU A 26 -2.63 13.24 -3.20
CA GLU A 26 -3.09 12.51 -2.01
C GLU A 26 -1.92 12.01 -1.16
N ALA A 27 -0.83 11.56 -1.77
CA ALA A 27 0.37 11.17 -1.03
C ALA A 27 0.96 12.34 -0.23
N THR A 28 0.91 13.55 -0.78
CA THR A 28 1.37 14.77 -0.09
C THR A 28 0.40 15.15 1.03
N GLU A 29 -0.91 15.04 0.78
CA GLU A 29 -1.97 15.32 1.76
C GLU A 29 -1.92 14.35 2.93
N VAL A 30 -1.68 13.05 2.70
CA VAL A 30 -1.44 12.04 3.75
C VAL A 30 -0.27 12.44 4.65
N VAL A 31 0.86 12.87 4.05
CA VAL A 31 2.03 13.30 4.82
C VAL A 31 1.71 14.52 5.67
N MET A 32 0.99 15.50 5.11
CA MET A 32 0.57 16.69 5.85
C MET A 32 -0.39 16.35 6.98
N ALA A 33 -1.43 15.55 6.72
CA ALA A 33 -2.42 15.15 7.70
C ALA A 33 -1.80 14.30 8.83
N ALA A 34 -0.81 13.46 8.53
CA ALA A 34 -0.04 12.74 9.54
C ALA A 34 0.77 13.68 10.44
N LYS A 35 1.43 14.69 9.85
CA LYS A 35 2.14 15.71 10.65
C LYS A 35 1.18 16.52 11.50
N ASP A 36 0.00 16.86 10.98
CA ASP A 36 -1.00 17.59 11.74
C ASP A 36 -1.51 16.74 12.92
N LEU A 37 -1.66 15.41 12.74
CA LEU A 37 -2.02 14.52 13.84
C LEU A 37 -1.04 14.58 15.01
N ASP A 38 0.27 14.62 14.73
CA ASP A 38 1.30 14.77 15.77
C ASP A 38 1.16 16.08 16.57
N HIS A 39 0.48 17.08 16.00
CA HIS A 39 0.24 18.39 16.61
C HIS A 39 -1.22 18.61 17.05
N GLY A 40 -2.00 17.54 17.22
CA GLY A 40 -3.37 17.60 17.72
C GLY A 40 -4.45 17.75 16.63
N GLY A 41 -4.11 17.47 15.38
CA GLY A 41 -5.04 17.43 14.26
C GLY A 41 -6.07 16.31 14.33
N GLU A 42 -7.06 16.36 13.44
CA GLU A 42 -8.19 15.43 13.43
C GLU A 42 -7.86 14.10 12.75
N ARG A 43 -8.05 12.98 13.46
CA ARG A 43 -7.82 11.62 12.92
C ARG A 43 -8.64 11.32 11.65
N SER A 44 -9.84 11.90 11.54
CA SER A 44 -10.72 11.74 10.39
C SER A 44 -10.08 12.24 9.10
N LYS A 45 -9.33 13.36 9.14
CA LYS A 45 -8.65 13.93 7.97
C LYS A 45 -7.59 12.97 7.45
N PHE A 46 -6.70 12.51 8.31
CA PHE A 46 -5.69 11.51 7.94
C PHE A 46 -6.29 10.25 7.33
N VAL A 47 -7.36 9.71 7.93
CA VAL A 47 -8.03 8.53 7.37
C VAL A 47 -8.67 8.83 6.01
N GLY A 48 -9.20 10.05 5.82
CA GLY A 48 -9.72 10.53 4.54
C GLY A 48 -8.65 10.53 3.44
N GLU A 49 -7.52 11.19 3.67
CA GLU A 49 -6.43 11.26 2.68
C GLU A 49 -5.86 9.87 2.35
N VAL A 50 -5.75 8.99 3.35
CA VAL A 50 -5.31 7.60 3.11
C VAL A 50 -6.34 6.84 2.26
N ALA A 51 -7.63 7.08 2.48
CA ALA A 51 -8.69 6.47 1.69
C ALA A 51 -8.66 6.96 0.22
N ASP A 52 -8.45 8.25 -0.01
CA ASP A 52 -8.36 8.82 -1.36
C ASP A 52 -7.10 8.34 -2.09
N LEU A 53 -5.95 8.26 -1.39
CA LEU A 53 -4.74 7.65 -1.90
C LEU A 53 -4.98 6.19 -2.34
N TRP A 54 -5.64 5.39 -1.49
CA TRP A 54 -5.95 3.99 -1.81
C TRP A 54 -6.93 3.88 -2.96
N PHE A 55 -7.96 4.73 -2.99
CA PHE A 55 -8.94 4.76 -4.07
C PHE A 55 -8.26 5.01 -5.43
N HIS A 56 -7.45 6.06 -5.54
CA HIS A 56 -6.76 6.38 -6.78
C HIS A 56 -5.72 5.32 -7.17
N SER A 57 -5.08 4.69 -6.17
CA SER A 57 -4.18 3.55 -6.40
C SER A 57 -4.92 2.34 -6.98
N MET A 58 -6.11 2.01 -6.48
CA MET A 58 -6.94 0.92 -7.02
C MET A 58 -7.42 1.19 -8.45
N VAL A 59 -7.76 2.45 -8.78
CA VAL A 59 -8.10 2.84 -10.15
C VAL A 59 -6.89 2.67 -11.08
N ALA A 60 -5.69 3.05 -10.63
CA ALA A 60 -4.47 2.86 -11.40
C ALA A 60 -4.17 1.37 -11.63
N LEU A 61 -4.27 0.52 -10.60
CA LEU A 61 -4.11 -0.93 -10.73
C LEU A 61 -5.04 -1.48 -11.82
N ALA A 62 -6.35 -1.17 -11.73
CA ALA A 62 -7.32 -1.62 -12.71
C ALA A 62 -7.00 -1.13 -14.14
N HIS A 63 -6.55 0.12 -14.30
CA HIS A 63 -6.13 0.65 -15.59
C HIS A 63 -4.94 -0.12 -16.19
N TYR A 64 -3.97 -0.49 -15.37
CA TYR A 64 -2.77 -1.23 -15.79
C TYR A 64 -2.94 -2.76 -15.79
N GLY A 65 -4.16 -3.26 -15.63
CA GLY A 65 -4.45 -4.70 -15.68
C GLY A 65 -4.01 -5.48 -14.43
N ALA A 66 -3.84 -4.78 -13.30
CA ALA A 66 -3.54 -5.35 -12.00
C ALA A 66 -4.73 -5.21 -11.03
N SER A 67 -4.65 -5.88 -9.89
CA SER A 67 -5.66 -5.89 -8.84
C SER A 67 -5.05 -5.58 -7.47
N PRO A 68 -5.86 -5.20 -6.47
CA PRO A 68 -5.38 -5.06 -5.09
C PRO A 68 -4.78 -6.37 -4.54
N HIS A 69 -5.25 -7.52 -5.01
CA HIS A 69 -4.71 -8.82 -4.63
C HIS A 69 -3.24 -8.97 -5.05
N ASP A 70 -2.85 -8.47 -6.22
CA ASP A 70 -1.46 -8.53 -6.68
C ASP A 70 -0.53 -7.72 -5.77
N VAL A 71 -1.02 -6.58 -5.24
CA VAL A 71 -0.29 -5.78 -4.26
C VAL A 71 -0.17 -6.51 -2.92
N VAL A 72 -1.25 -7.14 -2.44
CA VAL A 72 -1.23 -7.92 -1.20
C VAL A 72 -0.26 -9.10 -1.31
N ALA A 73 -0.28 -9.85 -2.43
CA ALA A 73 0.65 -10.94 -2.69
C ALA A 73 2.11 -10.46 -2.69
N GLU A 74 2.40 -9.28 -3.25
CA GLU A 74 3.73 -8.68 -3.19
C GLU A 74 4.13 -8.28 -1.76
N LEU A 75 3.19 -7.75 -0.96
CA LEU A 75 3.44 -7.44 0.46
C LEU A 75 3.72 -8.70 1.28
N GLU A 76 2.98 -9.78 1.06
CA GLU A 76 3.21 -11.08 1.69
C GLU A 76 4.58 -11.65 1.31
N ARG A 77 4.94 -11.59 0.03
CA ARG A 77 6.27 -11.99 -0.46
C ARG A 77 7.38 -11.20 0.25
N ARG A 78 7.22 -9.88 0.40
CA ARG A 78 8.15 -9.01 1.14
C ARG A 78 8.23 -9.35 2.64
N ALA A 79 7.08 -9.63 3.26
CA ALA A 79 7.03 -10.03 4.66
C ALA A 79 7.76 -11.36 4.90
N GLY A 80 7.55 -12.36 4.02
CA GLY A 80 8.25 -13.65 4.06
C GLY A 80 9.74 -13.58 3.68
N THR A 81 10.20 -12.49 3.06
CA THR A 81 11.63 -12.18 2.90
C THR A 81 12.19 -11.31 4.01
N SER A 82 11.39 -11.01 5.05
CA SER A 82 11.90 -10.19 6.16
C SER A 82 13.03 -10.94 6.86
N GLY A 83 14.22 -10.34 6.88
CA GLY A 83 15.40 -10.91 7.53
C GLY A 83 15.24 -11.15 9.04
N ILE A 84 14.07 -10.88 9.62
CA ILE A 84 13.73 -11.18 11.01
C ILE A 84 13.42 -12.67 11.16
N GLU A 85 12.56 -13.22 10.29
CA GLU A 85 12.27 -14.66 10.27
C GLU A 85 13.50 -15.45 9.82
N GLU A 86 14.24 -14.95 8.82
CA GLU A 86 15.48 -15.58 8.35
C GLU A 86 16.57 -15.59 9.44
N LYS A 87 16.72 -14.50 10.21
CA LYS A 87 17.64 -14.46 11.38
C LYS A 87 17.16 -15.36 12.51
N ALA A 88 15.86 -15.42 12.77
CA ALA A 88 15.29 -16.29 13.79
C ALA A 88 15.51 -17.76 13.46
N LEU A 89 15.29 -18.17 12.20
CA LEU A 89 15.58 -19.51 11.70
C LEU A 89 17.06 -19.85 11.77
N ARG A 90 17.98 -18.97 11.33
CA ARG A 90 19.42 -19.21 11.46
C ARG A 90 19.85 -19.39 12.93
N LYS A 91 19.30 -18.58 13.84
CA LYS A 91 19.60 -18.69 15.28
C LYS A 91 19.06 -19.99 15.88
N ALA A 92 17.87 -20.43 15.45
CA ALA A 92 17.29 -21.71 15.87
C ALA A 92 18.11 -22.90 15.34
N GLN A 93 18.53 -22.86 14.07
CA GLN A 93 19.38 -23.89 13.46
C GLN A 93 20.78 -23.94 14.09
N GLY A 94 21.38 -22.79 14.42
CA GLY A 94 22.66 -22.74 15.13
C GLY A 94 22.59 -23.41 16.51
N ARG A 95 21.54 -23.12 17.28
CA ARG A 95 21.33 -23.75 18.61
C ARG A 95 21.06 -25.24 18.53
N ALA A 96 20.26 -25.69 17.56
CA ALA A 96 20.00 -27.11 17.33
C ALA A 96 21.27 -27.89 16.93
N SER A 97 22.21 -27.22 16.25
CA SER A 97 23.49 -27.81 15.85
C SER A 97 24.47 -27.91 17.03
N GLU A 98 24.43 -26.95 17.96
CA GLU A 98 25.23 -26.96 19.19
C GLU A 98 24.74 -28.00 20.21
N GLU A 99 23.43 -28.27 20.29
CA GLU A 99 22.85 -29.29 21.17
C GLU A 99 23.04 -30.74 20.67
N GLN A 100 23.40 -30.93 19.39
CA GLN A 100 23.57 -32.24 18.77
C GLN A 100 25.04 -32.70 18.68
N GLN A 101 26.00 -31.91 19.18
CA GLN A 101 27.40 -32.33 19.30
C GLN A 101 27.69 -32.82 20.74
N PRO A 102 28.06 -34.11 20.93
CA PRO A 102 28.44 -34.66 22.22
C PRO A 102 29.83 -34.21 22.69
#